data_AF-A0A162C250-F1
#
_entry.id   AF-A0A162C250-F1
#
_cell.length_a   1.000
_cell.length_b   1.000
_cell.length_c   1.000
_cell.angle_alpha   90.00
_cell.angle_beta   90.00
_cell.angle_gamma   90.00
#
_symmetry.space_group_name_H-M   'P 1'
#
loop_
_entity.id
_entity.type
_entity.pdbx_description
1 polymer ?
#
loop_
_entity_poly.entity_id
_entity_poly.type
_entity_poly.pdbx_seq_one_letter_code
_entity_poly.pdbx_strand_id
1 'polypeptide(L)'
;MRDEFIHNCSNDPESFERPIPRQKLHTFASEGVRIKKTRTDGKVQELRMERDLFGHILAIALEEKVDIRNVLEYPLTPVPLCFSHLDGQMNKTNKAKLFKILEDRLKHQPPTTIDVVIIDGSFFLHLCPDLPSSFGKSSRHILQRICAFRAKTIHLIFDRVTSPSIKDMERDKRTDSDRDVPFKIAGDNQLRPTDFIKALRNNNFKRELVPFLVKSWTDDSLACFLGEKLLYVTEGLSCFSFRALNGQVIVKEKKACEVFMKRQILELLPI
;
A
#
# COMPACT_ATOMS: atom_id res chain seq x y z
N MET A 1 -38.32 26.13 -16.38
CA MET A 1 -39.57 25.63 -16.98
C MET A 1 -40.42 26.72 -17.62
N ARG A 2 -40.74 27.83 -16.94
CA ARG A 2 -41.43 28.97 -17.57
C ARG A 2 -40.62 29.54 -18.76
N ASP A 3 -39.34 29.80 -18.54
CA ASP A 3 -38.48 30.40 -19.57
C ASP A 3 -38.20 29.44 -20.73
N GLU A 4 -38.15 28.15 -20.44
CA GLU A 4 -37.98 27.07 -21.43
C GLU A 4 -39.23 26.89 -22.30
N PHE A 5 -40.44 27.01 -21.71
CA PHE A 5 -41.68 27.01 -22.47
C PHE A 5 -41.82 28.25 -23.37
N ILE A 6 -41.49 29.43 -22.84
CA ILE A 6 -41.49 30.68 -23.61
C ILE A 6 -40.50 30.58 -24.78
N HIS A 7 -39.31 30.04 -24.54
CA HIS A 7 -38.30 29.83 -25.58
C HIS A 7 -38.78 28.83 -26.65
N ASN A 8 -39.40 27.72 -26.24
CA ASN A 8 -39.90 26.70 -27.17
C ASN A 8 -41.07 27.19 -28.03
N CYS A 9 -41.99 28.00 -27.46
CA CYS A 9 -43.11 28.59 -28.22
C CYS A 9 -42.67 29.73 -29.14
N SER A 10 -41.57 30.41 -28.81
CA SER A 10 -41.03 31.48 -29.66
C SER A 10 -40.31 30.95 -30.91
N ASN A 11 -39.77 29.73 -30.84
CA ASN A 11 -39.04 29.09 -31.95
C ASN A 11 -39.92 28.21 -32.84
N ASP A 12 -41.03 27.67 -32.32
CA ASP A 12 -41.96 26.80 -33.07
C ASP A 12 -43.42 27.16 -32.68
N PRO A 13 -44.19 27.83 -33.55
CA PRO A 13 -45.57 28.25 -33.27
C PRO A 13 -46.52 27.07 -32.98
N GLU A 14 -46.29 25.89 -33.56
CA GLU A 14 -47.10 24.70 -33.31
C GLU A 14 -46.84 24.09 -31.93
N SER A 15 -45.72 24.48 -31.29
CA SER A 15 -45.34 23.99 -29.95
C SER A 15 -46.31 24.44 -28.85
N PHE A 16 -47.04 25.54 -29.07
CA PHE A 16 -48.07 26.02 -28.16
C PHE A 16 -49.30 25.08 -28.12
N GLU A 17 -49.65 24.48 -29.25
CA GLU A 17 -50.80 23.57 -29.36
C GLU A 17 -50.47 22.14 -28.92
N ARG A 18 -49.20 21.84 -28.64
CA ARG A 18 -48.79 20.51 -28.18
C ARG A 18 -49.25 20.28 -26.74
N PRO A 19 -49.79 19.08 -26.42
CA PRO A 19 -50.19 18.73 -25.06
C PRO A 19 -49.00 18.84 -24.10
N ILE A 20 -49.15 19.61 -23.02
CA ILE A 20 -48.10 19.72 -22.00
C ILE A 20 -48.08 18.40 -21.20
N PRO A 21 -46.93 17.70 -21.14
CA PRO A 21 -46.82 16.46 -20.39
C PRO A 21 -47.09 16.71 -18.91
N ARG A 22 -47.97 15.87 -18.33
CA ARG A 22 -48.43 15.99 -16.95
C ARG A 22 -47.23 15.84 -16.00
N GLN A 23 -46.98 16.86 -15.18
CA GLN A 23 -45.92 16.79 -14.19
C GLN A 23 -46.25 15.75 -13.12
N LYS A 24 -45.28 14.89 -12.81
CA LYS A 24 -45.36 14.03 -11.62
C LYS A 24 -45.18 14.90 -10.37
N LEU A 25 -46.30 15.20 -9.72
CA LEU A 25 -46.29 15.82 -8.40
C LEU A 25 -45.97 14.74 -7.36
N HIS A 26 -44.79 14.82 -6.75
CA HIS A 26 -44.45 14.01 -5.59
C HIS A 26 -45.21 14.55 -4.37
N THR A 27 -46.06 13.73 -3.77
CA THR A 27 -46.76 14.06 -2.52
C THR A 27 -45.90 13.65 -1.32
N PHE A 28 -46.08 14.28 -0.17
CA PHE A 28 -45.40 13.88 1.08
C PHE A 28 -45.61 12.40 1.43
N ALA A 29 -46.76 11.83 1.07
CA ALA A 29 -47.03 10.40 1.21
C ALA A 29 -46.17 9.53 0.27
N SER A 30 -45.85 10.02 -0.93
CA SER A 30 -44.95 9.34 -1.87
C SER A 30 -43.47 9.43 -1.47
N GLU A 31 -43.07 10.46 -0.72
CA GLU A 31 -41.72 10.60 -0.15
C GLU A 31 -41.55 9.89 1.19
N GLY A 32 -42.64 9.69 1.95
CA GLY A 32 -42.65 8.97 3.23
C GLY A 32 -42.56 7.44 3.12
N VAL A 33 -42.40 6.89 1.91
CA VAL A 33 -42.22 5.45 1.71
C VAL A 33 -40.89 5.05 2.35
N ARG A 34 -40.95 4.24 3.42
CA ARG A 34 -39.75 3.61 4.00
C ARG A 34 -39.00 2.88 2.89
N ILE A 35 -37.88 3.45 2.46
CA ILE A 35 -36.97 2.81 1.52
C ILE A 35 -36.55 1.48 2.16
N LYS A 36 -37.11 0.36 1.68
CA LYS A 36 -36.61 -0.97 2.00
C LYS A 36 -35.24 -1.09 1.35
N LYS A 37 -34.20 -0.70 2.09
CA LYS A 37 -32.81 -0.92 1.67
C LYS A 37 -32.60 -2.43 1.54
N THR A 38 -32.34 -2.89 0.32
CA THR A 38 -32.23 -4.30 -0.08
C THR A 38 -30.92 -4.97 0.36
N ARG A 39 -30.10 -4.29 1.15
CA ARG A 39 -28.92 -4.86 1.82
C ARG A 39 -28.84 -4.28 3.22
N THR A 40 -28.54 -5.12 4.19
CA THR A 40 -28.08 -4.69 5.52
C THR A 40 -26.77 -3.93 5.31
N ASP A 41 -26.88 -2.63 5.09
CA ASP A 41 -25.75 -1.74 4.96
C ASP A 41 -25.00 -1.76 6.30
N GLY A 42 -23.72 -2.11 6.30
CA GLY A 42 -22.91 -2.18 7.53
C GLY A 42 -22.98 -0.87 8.32
N LYS A 43 -23.23 0.25 7.63
CA LYS A 43 -23.48 1.57 8.25
C LYS A 43 -24.75 1.63 9.11
N VAL A 44 -25.80 0.91 8.74
CA VAL A 44 -27.03 0.82 9.55
C VAL A 44 -26.79 0.00 10.82
N GLN A 45 -25.97 -1.05 10.73
CA GLN A 45 -25.61 -1.87 11.89
C GLN A 45 -24.67 -1.11 12.85
N GLU A 46 -23.70 -0.38 12.31
CA GLU A 46 -22.81 0.54 13.03
C GLU A 46 -23.62 1.56 13.84
N LEU A 47 -24.53 2.28 13.17
CA LEU A 47 -25.39 3.26 13.82
C LEU A 47 -26.29 2.64 14.90
N ARG A 48 -26.78 1.41 14.71
CA ARG A 48 -27.56 0.70 15.74
C ARG A 48 -26.71 0.37 16.95
N MET A 49 -25.51 -0.17 16.74
CA MET A 49 -24.60 -0.53 17.83
C MET A 49 -24.19 0.69 18.66
N GLU A 50 -23.81 1.79 18.01
CA GLU A 50 -23.46 3.04 18.70
C GLU A 50 -24.66 3.62 19.46
N ARG A 51 -25.85 3.63 18.84
CA ARG A 51 -27.09 4.06 19.48
C ARG A 51 -27.42 3.22 20.71
N ASP A 52 -27.36 1.90 20.59
CA ASP A 52 -27.74 0.98 21.67
C ASP A 52 -26.75 1.09 22.85
N LEU A 53 -25.45 1.21 22.55
CA LEU A 53 -24.42 1.44 23.57
C LEU A 53 -24.59 2.79 24.27
N PHE A 54 -24.82 3.86 23.51
CA PHE A 54 -25.10 5.18 24.08
C PHE A 54 -26.37 5.16 24.94
N GLY A 55 -27.41 4.45 24.50
CA GLY A 55 -28.64 4.24 25.27
C GLY A 55 -28.38 3.54 26.61
N HIS A 56 -27.55 2.50 26.63
CA HIS A 56 -27.15 1.84 27.87
C HIS A 56 -26.36 2.77 28.80
N ILE A 57 -25.40 3.52 28.27
CA ILE A 57 -24.61 4.49 29.06
C ILE A 57 -25.54 5.54 29.66
N LEU A 58 -26.51 6.05 28.89
CA LEU A 58 -27.48 7.02 29.36
C LEU A 58 -28.38 6.44 30.46
N ALA A 59 -28.87 5.21 30.30
CA ALA A 59 -29.68 4.54 31.31
C ALA A 59 -28.90 4.36 32.62
N ILE A 60 -27.65 3.92 32.54
CA ILE A 60 -26.76 3.79 33.71
C ILE A 60 -26.52 5.17 34.35
N ALA A 61 -26.28 6.22 33.55
CA ALA A 61 -26.04 7.56 34.07
C ALA A 61 -27.28 8.20 34.74
N LEU A 62 -28.49 7.67 34.52
CA LEU A 62 -29.69 8.10 35.24
C LEU A 62 -29.80 7.47 36.63
N GLU A 63 -29.30 6.25 36.81
CA GLU A 63 -29.35 5.51 38.08
C GLU A 63 -28.06 5.71 38.92
N GLU A 64 -26.93 5.83 38.24
CA GLU A 64 -25.59 5.97 38.82
C GLU A 64 -25.00 7.36 38.56
N LYS A 65 -24.08 7.81 39.42
CA LYS A 65 -23.35 9.08 39.23
C LYS A 65 -22.23 8.94 38.18
N VAL A 66 -22.60 8.65 36.94
CA VAL A 66 -21.66 8.59 35.81
C VAL A 66 -21.54 9.97 35.17
N ASP A 67 -20.32 10.50 35.08
CA ASP A 67 -20.05 11.73 34.32
C ASP A 67 -20.01 11.43 32.82
N ILE A 68 -21.13 11.71 32.15
CA ILE A 68 -21.28 11.51 30.69
C ILE A 68 -20.24 12.33 29.92
N ARG A 69 -19.81 13.50 30.42
CA ARG A 69 -18.79 14.31 29.74
C ARG A 69 -17.48 13.55 29.66
N ASN A 70 -17.03 12.99 30.77
CA ASN A 70 -15.84 12.16 30.82
C ASN A 70 -15.97 10.89 29.96
N VAL A 71 -17.14 10.25 29.94
CA VAL A 71 -17.35 9.05 29.10
C VAL A 71 -17.23 9.36 27.60
N LEU A 72 -17.73 10.52 27.15
CA LEU A 72 -17.68 10.93 25.75
C LEU A 72 -16.31 11.47 25.30
N GLU A 73 -15.36 11.63 26.22
CA GLU A 73 -13.95 11.94 25.87
C GLU A 73 -13.23 10.71 25.30
N TYR A 74 -13.79 9.51 25.49
CA TYR A 74 -13.22 8.25 25.01
C TYR A 74 -14.09 7.60 23.93
N PRO A 75 -13.50 6.79 23.03
CA PRO A 75 -14.27 5.99 22.09
C PRO A 75 -15.23 5.05 22.84
N LEU A 76 -16.51 5.07 22.47
CA LEU A 76 -17.51 4.18 23.10
C LEU A 76 -17.25 2.71 22.73
N THR A 77 -16.67 2.44 21.57
CA THR A 77 -16.28 1.09 21.16
C THR A 77 -14.82 0.79 21.55
N PRO A 78 -14.46 -0.47 21.85
CA PRO A 78 -13.09 -0.86 22.20
C PRO A 78 -12.03 -0.43 21.17
N VAL A 79 -12.44 -0.34 19.90
CA VAL A 79 -11.67 0.26 18.80
C VAL A 79 -12.60 1.21 18.06
N PRO A 80 -12.20 2.47 17.80
CA PRO A 80 -13.02 3.38 17.00
C PRO A 80 -13.36 2.79 15.64
N LEU A 81 -14.63 2.87 15.23
CA LEU A 81 -15.11 2.29 13.97
C LEU A 81 -14.56 3.00 12.72
N CYS A 82 -13.87 4.14 12.88
CA CYS A 82 -13.04 4.72 11.83
C CYS A 82 -11.79 3.87 11.51
N PHE A 83 -11.31 3.06 12.47
CA PHE A 83 -10.14 2.18 12.32
C PHE A 83 -10.49 0.70 12.12
N SER A 84 -11.71 0.26 12.44
CA SER A 84 -12.15 -1.13 12.29
C SER A 84 -13.58 -1.28 11.78
N HIS A 85 -13.82 -2.36 11.05
CA HIS A 85 -15.12 -2.92 10.75
C HIS A 85 -15.81 -3.46 12.02
N LEU A 86 -17.11 -3.73 11.94
CA LEU A 86 -17.91 -4.23 13.06
C LEU A 86 -17.50 -5.62 13.56
N ASP A 87 -16.81 -6.39 12.74
CA ASP A 87 -16.22 -7.69 13.09
C ASP A 87 -14.86 -7.55 13.79
N GLY A 88 -14.43 -6.33 14.11
CA GLY A 88 -13.14 -6.02 14.71
C GLY A 88 -11.97 -6.03 13.72
N GLN A 89 -12.20 -6.29 12.43
CA GLN A 89 -11.14 -6.23 11.45
C GLN A 89 -10.78 -4.80 11.08
N MET A 90 -9.49 -4.49 11.01
CA MET A 90 -9.00 -3.17 10.58
C MET A 90 -9.59 -2.71 9.24
N ASN A 91 -10.07 -1.46 9.20
CA ASN A 91 -10.52 -0.80 7.97
C ASN A 91 -9.33 -0.63 7.01
N LYS A 92 -9.40 -1.26 5.84
CA LYS A 92 -8.38 -1.10 4.80
C LYS A 92 -8.72 0.09 3.91
N THR A 93 -7.96 1.17 4.02
CA THR A 93 -8.02 2.27 3.04
C THR A 93 -7.24 1.88 1.79
N ASN A 94 -7.85 2.06 0.62
CA ASN A 94 -7.14 1.85 -0.64
C ASN A 94 -6.14 3.00 -0.84
N LYS A 95 -4.88 2.78 -0.45
CA LYS A 95 -3.78 3.77 -0.57
C LYS A 95 -3.65 4.34 -1.99
N ALA A 96 -4.00 3.57 -3.02
CA ALA A 96 -3.92 4.01 -4.41
C ALA A 96 -5.04 4.97 -4.83
N LYS A 97 -6.14 5.09 -4.07
CA LYS A 97 -7.24 6.03 -4.44
C LYS A 97 -6.77 7.48 -4.46
N LEU A 98 -6.03 7.90 -3.44
CA LEU A 98 -5.50 9.27 -3.41
C LEU A 98 -4.54 9.51 -4.58
N PHE A 99 -3.64 8.55 -4.82
CA PHE A 99 -2.68 8.65 -5.92
C PHE A 99 -3.38 8.78 -7.28
N LYS A 100 -4.40 7.96 -7.56
CA LYS A 100 -5.20 8.06 -8.79
C LYS A 100 -5.90 9.42 -8.93
N ILE A 101 -6.49 9.93 -7.85
CA ILE A 101 -7.13 11.26 -7.85
C ILE A 101 -6.11 12.36 -8.15
N LEU A 102 -4.88 12.22 -7.65
CA LEU A 102 -3.80 13.18 -7.91
C LEU A 102 -3.29 13.06 -9.35
N GLU A 103 -3.11 11.84 -9.88
CA GLU A 103 -2.73 11.60 -11.28
C GLU A 103 -3.77 12.16 -12.25
N ASP A 104 -5.06 11.92 -12.02
CA ASP A 104 -6.15 12.41 -12.88
C ASP A 104 -6.17 13.95 -12.99
N ARG A 105 -5.64 14.64 -11.97
CA ARG A 105 -5.55 16.11 -11.94
C ARG A 105 -4.29 16.64 -12.62
N LEU A 106 -3.32 15.79 -12.93
CA LEU A 106 -2.04 16.17 -13.51
C LEU A 106 -1.97 15.72 -14.97
N LYS A 107 -1.87 16.67 -15.89
CA LYS A 107 -1.43 16.37 -17.26
C LYS A 107 0.09 16.36 -17.28
N HIS A 108 0.68 15.18 -17.15
CA HIS A 108 2.13 15.01 -17.29
C HIS A 108 2.48 14.25 -18.57
N GLN A 109 3.61 14.61 -19.18
CA GLN A 109 4.25 13.79 -20.21
C GLN A 109 5.38 13.00 -19.56
N PRO A 110 5.51 11.69 -19.85
CA PRO A 110 6.62 10.91 -19.32
C PRO A 110 7.95 11.48 -19.83
N PRO A 111 9.01 11.48 -19.01
CA PRO A 111 10.31 11.95 -19.44
C PRO A 111 10.86 11.06 -20.57
N THR A 112 11.54 11.68 -21.54
CA THR A 112 12.11 11.00 -22.71
C THR A 112 13.26 10.08 -22.33
N THR A 113 13.97 10.40 -21.24
CA THR A 113 15.12 9.66 -20.73
C THR A 113 14.93 9.30 -19.26
N ILE A 114 15.48 8.16 -18.85
CA ILE A 114 15.45 7.69 -17.47
C ILE A 114 16.89 7.49 -17.02
N ASP A 115 17.42 8.45 -16.27
CA ASP A 115 18.80 8.41 -15.79
C ASP A 115 18.94 7.54 -14.52
N VAL A 116 17.89 7.52 -13.71
CA VAL A 116 17.85 6.85 -12.41
C VAL A 116 16.57 6.04 -12.27
N VAL A 117 16.69 4.80 -11.78
CA VAL A 117 15.55 3.96 -11.39
C VAL A 117 15.65 3.64 -9.90
N ILE A 118 14.55 3.80 -9.17
CA ILE A 118 14.43 3.42 -7.76
C ILE A 118 13.42 2.28 -7.68
N ILE A 119 13.84 1.18 -7.06
CA ILE A 119 13.11 -0.08 -7.01
C ILE A 119 12.86 -0.41 -5.54
N ASP A 120 11.60 -0.65 -5.18
CA ASP A 120 11.26 -1.36 -3.94
C ASP A 120 11.70 -2.82 -4.11
N GLY A 121 12.75 -3.22 -3.41
CA GLY A 121 13.37 -4.53 -3.51
C GLY A 121 12.46 -5.66 -3.02
N SER A 122 11.66 -5.44 -1.98
CA SER A 122 10.72 -6.47 -1.52
C SER A 122 9.63 -6.70 -2.56
N PHE A 123 9.09 -5.63 -3.14
CA PHE A 123 8.11 -5.74 -4.22
C PHE A 123 8.72 -6.38 -5.48
N PHE A 124 9.92 -5.97 -5.87
CA PHE A 124 10.62 -6.53 -7.04
C PHE A 124 10.85 -8.04 -6.92
N LEU A 125 11.23 -8.54 -5.75
CA LEU A 125 11.38 -9.98 -5.52
C LEU A 125 10.06 -10.74 -5.69
N HIS A 126 8.91 -10.12 -5.37
CA HIS A 126 7.60 -10.70 -5.65
C HIS A 126 7.24 -10.75 -7.14
N LEU A 127 7.92 -9.98 -7.99
CA LEU A 127 7.75 -9.99 -9.45
C LEU A 127 8.66 -11.00 -10.16
N CYS A 128 9.46 -11.77 -9.40
CA CYS A 128 10.37 -12.80 -9.89
C CYS A 128 9.87 -14.21 -9.50
N PRO A 129 8.74 -14.71 -10.03
CA PRO A 129 8.25 -16.05 -9.71
C PRO A 129 9.12 -17.17 -10.30
N ASP A 130 9.85 -16.87 -11.37
CA ASP A 130 10.61 -17.78 -12.23
C ASP A 130 12.07 -17.95 -11.82
N LEU A 131 12.37 -17.86 -10.52
CA LEU A 131 13.75 -17.97 -10.05
C LEU A 131 14.32 -19.38 -10.25
N PRO A 132 15.60 -19.50 -10.66
CA PRO A 132 16.31 -20.77 -10.68
C PRO A 132 16.29 -21.54 -9.35
N SER A 133 16.61 -22.83 -9.38
CA SER A 133 16.45 -23.73 -8.22
C SER A 133 17.43 -23.50 -7.06
N SER A 134 18.59 -22.87 -7.29
CA SER A 134 19.57 -22.56 -6.23
C SER A 134 19.67 -21.06 -5.94
N PHE A 135 20.12 -20.71 -4.73
CA PHE A 135 20.29 -19.31 -4.34
C PHE A 135 21.32 -18.57 -5.19
N GLY A 136 22.45 -19.19 -5.55
CA GLY A 136 23.45 -18.54 -6.41
C GLY A 136 22.92 -18.24 -7.81
N LYS A 137 22.23 -19.20 -8.42
CA LYS A 137 21.58 -18.99 -9.73
C LYS A 137 20.46 -17.95 -9.63
N SER A 138 19.70 -17.94 -8.54
CA SER A 138 18.67 -16.93 -8.27
C SER A 138 19.26 -15.54 -8.12
N SER A 139 20.35 -15.39 -7.37
CA SER A 139 21.08 -14.14 -7.18
C SER A 139 21.54 -13.54 -8.51
N ARG A 140 22.16 -14.37 -9.36
CA ARG A 140 22.57 -13.97 -10.71
C ARG A 140 21.39 -13.52 -11.57
N HIS A 141 20.29 -14.27 -11.54
CA HIS A 141 19.09 -13.94 -12.30
C HIS A 141 18.44 -12.63 -11.83
N ILE A 142 18.39 -12.39 -10.51
CA ILE A 142 17.91 -11.14 -9.92
C ILE A 142 18.76 -9.96 -10.40
N LEU A 143 20.10 -10.08 -10.32
CA LEU A 143 21.01 -9.04 -10.79
C LEU A 143 20.83 -8.75 -12.28
N GLN A 144 20.71 -9.78 -13.12
CA GLN A 144 20.44 -9.62 -14.55
C GLN A 144 19.17 -8.82 -14.82
N ARG A 145 18.07 -9.12 -14.10
CA ARG A 145 16.81 -8.40 -14.28
C ARG A 145 16.88 -6.96 -13.80
N ILE A 146 17.63 -6.70 -12.72
CA ILE A 146 17.88 -5.33 -12.25
C ILE A 146 18.72 -4.58 -13.29
N CYS A 147 19.81 -5.16 -13.77
CA CYS A 147 20.67 -4.50 -14.75
C CYS A 147 20.00 -4.36 -16.13
N ALA A 148 18.92 -5.07 -16.42
CA ALA A 148 18.14 -4.90 -17.65
C ALA A 148 17.38 -3.55 -17.72
N PHE A 149 17.18 -2.84 -16.60
CA PHE A 149 16.61 -1.49 -16.64
C PHE A 149 17.51 -0.55 -17.44
N ARG A 150 16.92 0.36 -18.24
CA ARG A 150 17.68 1.25 -19.14
C ARG A 150 18.56 2.25 -18.42
N ALA A 151 18.20 2.65 -17.20
CA ALA A 151 18.93 3.65 -16.43
C ALA A 151 20.38 3.25 -16.15
N LYS A 152 21.25 4.27 -16.06
CA LYS A 152 22.66 4.10 -15.67
C LYS A 152 22.79 3.89 -14.18
N THR A 153 21.96 4.58 -13.38
CA THR A 153 21.96 4.45 -11.93
C THR A 153 20.71 3.73 -11.47
N ILE A 154 20.88 2.73 -10.62
CA ILE A 154 19.78 1.92 -10.10
C ILE A 154 19.89 1.86 -8.59
N HIS A 155 18.78 2.13 -7.89
CA HIS A 155 18.69 2.02 -6.45
C HIS A 155 17.70 0.91 -6.09
N LEU A 156 18.21 -0.20 -5.57
CA LEU A 156 17.43 -1.31 -5.04
C LEU A 156 17.27 -1.14 -3.52
N ILE A 157 16.06 -0.80 -3.08
CA ILE A 157 15.78 -0.42 -1.70
C ILE A 157 15.02 -1.53 -0.98
N PHE A 158 15.65 -2.13 0.00
CA PHE A 158 14.99 -3.05 0.93
C PHE A 158 14.55 -2.32 2.20
N ASP A 159 13.25 -2.43 2.50
CA ASP A 159 12.66 -1.98 3.76
C ASP A 159 13.27 -2.71 4.97
N ARG A 160 13.53 -1.98 6.06
CA ARG A 160 13.88 -2.59 7.34
C ARG A 160 12.63 -3.13 8.02
N VAL A 161 12.67 -4.41 8.40
CA VAL A 161 11.67 -5.00 9.29
C VAL A 161 12.03 -4.68 10.74
N THR A 162 11.46 -3.60 11.25
CA THR A 162 11.44 -3.28 12.69
C THR A 162 10.13 -3.72 13.32
N SER A 163 10.21 -4.12 14.59
CA SER A 163 9.08 -4.38 15.48
C SER A 163 9.43 -3.79 16.86
N PRO A 164 8.49 -3.13 17.57
CA PRO A 164 7.10 -2.89 17.15
C PRO A 164 6.99 -1.86 16.01
N SER A 165 6.03 -2.02 15.12
CA SER A 165 5.72 -1.09 14.04
C SER A 165 4.23 -1.12 13.65
N ILE A 166 3.73 -0.02 13.09
CA ILE A 166 2.36 0.07 12.55
C ILE A 166 2.08 -0.99 11.47
N LYS A 167 3.11 -1.54 10.84
CA LYS A 167 2.99 -2.59 9.81
C LYS A 167 2.89 -4.00 10.38
N ASP A 168 3.09 -4.20 11.69
CA ASP A 168 3.14 -5.56 12.26
C ASP A 168 1.81 -6.30 12.14
N MET A 169 0.68 -5.66 12.43
CA MET A 169 -0.63 -6.27 12.25
C MET A 169 -0.88 -6.73 10.80
N GLU A 170 -0.46 -5.93 9.82
CA GLU A 170 -0.61 -6.29 8.41
C GLU A 170 0.36 -7.41 8.00
N ARG A 171 1.56 -7.47 8.60
CA ARG A 171 2.50 -8.58 8.41
C ARG A 171 1.93 -9.87 9.01
N ASP A 172 1.37 -9.82 10.22
CA ASP A 172 0.75 -10.98 10.87
C ASP A 172 -0.40 -11.54 10.03
N LYS A 173 -1.28 -10.67 9.51
CA LYS A 173 -2.35 -11.09 8.59
C LYS A 173 -1.85 -11.78 7.32
N ARG A 174 -0.67 -11.44 6.81
CA ARG A 174 -0.10 -12.04 5.60
C ARG A 174 0.56 -13.38 5.86
N THR A 175 0.87 -13.67 7.11
CA THR A 175 1.74 -14.79 7.48
C THR A 175 0.98 -15.80 8.31
N ASP A 176 0.84 -17.01 7.77
CA ASP A 176 0.05 -18.09 8.34
C ASP A 176 0.87 -18.83 9.41
N SER A 177 1.30 -18.11 10.47
CA SER A 177 2.20 -18.50 11.58
C SER A 177 3.71 -18.62 11.30
N ASP A 178 4.15 -18.64 10.05
CA ASP A 178 5.58 -18.80 9.67
C ASP A 178 6.43 -17.51 9.76
N ARG A 179 5.98 -16.45 10.44
CA ARG A 179 6.58 -15.09 10.37
C ARG A 179 8.04 -15.05 10.81
N ASP A 180 8.35 -15.71 11.92
CA ASP A 180 9.66 -15.64 12.56
C ASP A 180 10.30 -17.03 12.72
N VAL A 181 9.91 -17.99 11.89
CA VAL A 181 10.59 -19.29 11.81
C VAL A 181 12.07 -19.04 11.44
N PRO A 182 13.05 -19.62 12.15
CA PRO A 182 14.45 -19.45 11.82
C PRO A 182 14.73 -19.93 10.40
N PHE A 183 15.51 -19.16 9.66
CA PHE A 183 15.98 -19.52 8.33
C PHE A 183 17.45 -19.14 8.22
N LYS A 184 18.23 -19.90 7.47
CA LYS A 184 19.65 -19.60 7.19
C LYS A 184 19.98 -19.97 5.75
N ILE A 185 20.73 -19.08 5.08
CA ILE A 185 21.28 -19.38 3.76
C ILE A 185 22.74 -19.80 3.96
N ALA A 186 23.03 -21.08 3.74
CA ALA A 186 24.35 -21.68 3.87
C ALA A 186 25.28 -21.31 2.70
N GLY A 187 24.74 -21.07 1.50
CA GLY A 187 25.52 -20.63 0.35
C GLY A 187 24.85 -20.90 -1.01
N ASP A 188 25.58 -20.63 -2.07
CA ASP A 188 25.09 -20.53 -3.45
C ASP A 188 24.46 -21.82 -4.00
N ASN A 189 24.98 -22.97 -3.58
CA ASN A 189 24.52 -24.29 -4.02
C ASN A 189 23.27 -24.77 -3.27
N GLN A 190 22.88 -24.11 -2.18
CA GLN A 190 21.66 -24.44 -1.47
C GLN A 190 20.44 -24.19 -2.37
N LEU A 191 19.52 -25.16 -2.37
CA LEU A 191 18.25 -25.02 -3.06
C LEU A 191 17.40 -23.94 -2.39
N ARG A 192 16.77 -23.08 -3.19
CA ARG A 192 15.78 -22.13 -2.68
C ARG A 192 14.51 -22.87 -2.27
N PRO A 193 13.68 -22.29 -1.39
CA PRO A 193 12.33 -22.78 -1.15
C PRO A 193 11.54 -22.90 -2.47
N THR A 194 10.78 -23.99 -2.60
CA THR A 194 9.93 -24.24 -3.78
C THR A 194 8.97 -23.08 -4.02
N ASP A 195 8.28 -22.65 -2.96
CA ASP A 195 7.47 -21.45 -2.94
C ASP A 195 8.27 -20.26 -2.39
N PHE A 196 9.00 -19.60 -3.27
CA PHE A 196 9.81 -18.43 -2.94
C PHE A 196 8.96 -17.25 -2.44
N ILE A 197 7.75 -17.09 -2.98
CA ILE A 197 6.83 -16.01 -2.62
C ILE A 197 6.30 -16.19 -1.20
N LYS A 198 6.01 -17.43 -0.79
CA LYS A 198 5.68 -17.74 0.60
C LYS A 198 6.88 -17.52 1.52
N ALA A 199 8.09 -17.93 1.10
CA ALA A 199 9.31 -17.70 1.88
C ALA A 199 9.60 -16.21 2.13
N LEU A 200 9.32 -15.35 1.13
CA LEU A 200 9.38 -13.89 1.27
C LEU A 200 8.38 -13.31 2.29
N ARG A 201 7.51 -14.10 2.94
CA ARG A 201 6.68 -13.61 4.05
C ARG A 201 7.38 -13.72 5.40
N ASN A 202 8.39 -14.58 5.50
CA ASN A 202 9.19 -14.78 6.71
C ASN A 202 10.25 -13.69 6.87
N ASN A 203 10.34 -13.12 8.08
CA ASN A 203 11.26 -12.02 8.38
C ASN A 203 12.72 -12.46 8.43
N ASN A 204 13.00 -13.64 8.98
CA ASN A 204 14.35 -14.20 9.03
C ASN A 204 14.84 -14.56 7.63
N PHE A 205 13.98 -15.10 6.77
CA PHE A 205 14.30 -15.34 5.37
C PHE A 205 14.74 -14.06 4.67
N LYS A 206 14.02 -12.93 4.84
CA LYS A 206 14.44 -11.63 4.28
C LYS A 206 15.76 -11.14 4.85
N ARG A 207 15.94 -11.29 6.17
CA ARG A 207 17.16 -10.89 6.88
C ARG A 207 18.39 -11.65 6.41
N GLU A 208 18.23 -12.90 5.97
CA GLU A 208 19.32 -13.70 5.40
C GLU A 208 19.50 -13.47 3.89
N LEU A 209 18.39 -13.26 3.17
CA LEU A 209 18.41 -13.11 1.71
C LEU A 209 19.15 -11.85 1.25
N VAL A 210 18.89 -10.69 1.86
CA VAL A 210 19.49 -9.43 1.41
C VAL A 210 21.02 -9.43 1.60
N PRO A 211 21.59 -9.80 2.77
CA PRO A 211 23.03 -9.95 2.93
C PRO A 211 23.62 -10.98 1.97
N PHE A 212 22.93 -12.09 1.74
CA PHE A 212 23.35 -13.10 0.77
C PHE A 212 23.47 -12.51 -0.64
N LEU A 213 22.49 -11.71 -1.10
CA LEU A 213 22.54 -11.05 -2.41
C LEU A 213 23.72 -10.07 -2.49
N VAL A 214 23.89 -9.20 -1.48
CA VAL A 214 25.00 -8.23 -1.42
C VAL A 214 26.35 -8.94 -1.50
N LYS A 215 26.52 -10.03 -0.73
CA LYS A 215 27.74 -10.85 -0.76
C LYS A 215 27.93 -11.56 -2.10
N SER A 216 26.89 -12.15 -2.65
CA SER A 216 26.95 -12.86 -3.94
C SER A 216 27.33 -11.94 -5.09
N TRP A 217 26.92 -10.66 -5.03
CA TRP A 217 27.23 -9.67 -6.06
C TRP A 217 28.63 -9.07 -5.99
N THR A 218 29.47 -9.49 -5.04
CA THR A 218 30.89 -9.14 -5.05
C THR A 218 31.73 -10.03 -5.98
N ASP A 219 31.14 -11.06 -6.59
CA ASP A 219 31.83 -11.95 -7.53
C ASP A 219 32.14 -11.22 -8.86
N ASP A 220 33.42 -11.18 -9.23
CA ASP A 220 33.93 -10.61 -10.47
C ASP A 220 33.29 -11.21 -11.73
N SER A 221 32.83 -12.47 -11.66
CA SER A 221 32.12 -13.11 -12.78
C SER A 221 30.83 -12.36 -13.19
N LEU A 222 30.28 -11.54 -12.28
CA LEU A 222 29.06 -10.76 -12.47
C LEU A 222 29.33 -9.34 -13.01
N ALA A 223 30.59 -8.92 -13.15
CA ALA A 223 30.95 -7.61 -13.69
C ALA A 223 30.34 -7.37 -15.08
N CYS A 224 30.22 -8.43 -15.89
CA CYS A 224 29.59 -8.35 -17.21
C CYS A 224 28.11 -7.92 -17.18
N PHE A 225 27.38 -8.23 -16.11
CA PHE A 225 25.98 -7.83 -15.96
C PHE A 225 25.84 -6.38 -15.50
N LEU A 226 26.76 -5.92 -14.64
CA LEU A 226 26.79 -4.53 -14.20
C LEU A 226 27.14 -3.60 -15.36
N GLY A 227 28.13 -3.95 -16.19
CA GLY A 227 28.57 -3.11 -17.31
C GLY A 227 28.89 -1.68 -16.84
N GLU A 228 28.34 -0.68 -17.51
CA GLU A 228 28.50 0.74 -17.14
C GLU A 228 27.56 1.22 -16.02
N LYS A 229 26.79 0.32 -15.40
CA LYS A 229 25.76 0.69 -14.43
C LYS A 229 26.35 0.87 -13.03
N LEU A 230 25.72 1.79 -12.30
CA LEU A 230 25.96 2.03 -10.89
C LEU A 230 24.75 1.54 -10.10
N LEU A 231 24.92 0.44 -9.38
CA LEU A 231 23.87 -0.17 -8.57
C LEU A 231 24.07 0.18 -7.09
N TYR A 232 23.06 0.72 -6.45
CA TYR A 232 22.98 0.94 -5.02
C TYR A 232 22.00 -0.05 -4.39
N VAL A 233 22.39 -0.67 -3.28
CA VAL A 233 21.58 -1.66 -2.56
C VAL A 233 21.56 -1.33 -1.09
N THR A 234 20.38 -1.24 -0.48
CA THR A 234 20.28 -1.07 0.97
C THR A 234 20.23 -2.43 1.69
N GLU A 235 21.04 -2.57 2.72
CA GLU A 235 21.07 -3.74 3.60
C GLU A 235 21.15 -3.24 5.05
N GLY A 236 20.07 -3.40 5.81
CA GLY A 236 20.03 -2.95 7.20
C GLY A 236 20.29 -1.44 7.34
N LEU A 237 21.42 -1.08 7.96
CA LEU A 237 21.86 0.31 8.15
C LEU A 237 22.94 0.74 7.15
N SER A 238 23.27 -0.12 6.20
CA SER A 238 24.31 0.10 5.20
C SER A 238 23.71 0.24 3.80
N CYS A 239 24.44 0.94 2.95
CA CYS A 239 24.16 1.12 1.54
C CYS A 239 25.43 0.74 0.77
N PHE A 240 25.31 -0.24 -0.10
CA PHE A 240 26.40 -0.76 -0.92
C PHE A 240 26.27 -0.21 -2.33
N SER A 241 27.36 0.31 -2.90
CA SER A 241 27.44 0.67 -4.31
C SER A 241 28.29 -0.34 -5.07
N PHE A 242 27.77 -0.87 -6.15
CA PHE A 242 28.43 -1.81 -7.06
C PHE A 242 28.66 -1.15 -8.41
N ARG A 243 29.86 -1.32 -8.95
CA ARG A 243 30.23 -0.94 -10.32
C ARG A 243 31.23 -1.93 -10.88
N ALA A 244 31.20 -2.17 -12.19
CA ALA A 244 32.24 -2.94 -12.85
C ALA A 244 33.38 -2.02 -13.31
N LEU A 245 34.62 -2.41 -13.08
CA LEU A 245 35.82 -1.73 -13.59
C LEU A 245 36.86 -2.78 -13.98
N ASN A 246 37.29 -2.77 -15.24
CA ASN A 246 38.27 -3.72 -15.79
C ASN A 246 37.90 -5.20 -15.55
N GLY A 247 36.61 -5.54 -15.63
CA GLY A 247 36.12 -6.90 -15.41
C GLY A 247 36.02 -7.33 -13.93
N GLN A 248 36.31 -6.43 -12.99
CA GLN A 248 36.16 -6.67 -11.56
C GLN A 248 34.98 -5.88 -10.98
N VAL A 249 34.33 -6.42 -9.96
CA VAL A 249 33.26 -5.73 -9.24
C VAL A 249 33.86 -4.92 -8.09
N ILE A 250 33.72 -3.60 -8.18
CA ILE A 250 34.14 -2.69 -7.12
C ILE A 250 32.94 -2.36 -6.24
N VAL A 251 33.07 -2.69 -4.96
CA VAL A 251 32.04 -2.46 -3.93
C VAL A 251 32.49 -1.37 -2.97
N LYS A 252 31.59 -0.46 -2.62
CA LYS A 252 31.80 0.51 -1.53
C LYS A 252 30.62 0.48 -0.59
N GLU A 253 30.89 0.39 0.70
CA GLU A 253 29.89 0.48 1.76
C GLU A 253 29.85 1.91 2.32
N LYS A 254 28.63 2.40 2.58
CA LYS A 254 28.36 3.64 3.32
C LYS A 254 27.24 3.43 4.31
N LYS A 255 27.17 4.21 5.38
CA LYS A 255 25.99 4.22 6.26
C LYS A 255 24.78 4.77 5.50
N ALA A 256 23.68 4.03 5.51
CA ALA A 256 22.46 4.33 4.74
C ALA A 256 21.82 5.69 5.11
N CYS A 257 22.00 6.15 6.36
CA CYS A 257 21.51 7.46 6.81
C CYS A 257 22.05 8.65 6.01
N GLU A 258 23.22 8.55 5.38
CA GLU A 258 23.77 9.66 4.58
C GLU A 258 23.18 9.74 3.18
N VAL A 259 22.60 8.65 2.66
CA VAL A 259 22.20 8.55 1.25
C VAL A 259 20.69 8.79 1.03
N PHE A 260 19.83 8.38 1.97
CA PHE A 260 18.37 8.37 1.76
C PHE A 260 17.56 9.31 2.67
N MET A 261 18.14 9.86 3.74
CA MET A 261 17.42 10.69 4.73
C MET A 261 17.13 12.14 4.32
N LYS A 262 17.53 12.60 3.13
CA LYS A 262 17.11 13.95 2.66
C LYS A 262 15.68 14.00 2.09
N ARG A 263 14.95 12.87 1.97
CA ARG A 263 13.57 12.88 1.42
C ARG A 263 12.51 12.04 2.14
N GLN A 264 12.86 11.33 3.22
CA GLN A 264 11.91 10.44 3.91
C GLN A 264 11.54 10.92 5.33
N ILE A 265 11.61 12.23 5.58
CA ILE A 265 11.05 12.86 6.79
C ILE A 265 9.63 13.34 6.46
N LEU A 266 8.66 12.41 6.53
CA LEU A 266 7.23 12.76 6.61
C LEU A 266 6.36 11.67 7.27
N GLU A 267 6.95 10.65 7.90
CA GLU A 267 6.21 9.59 8.62
C GLU A 267 6.54 9.52 10.12
N LEU A 268 6.82 10.66 10.76
CA LEU A 268 6.88 10.75 12.22
C LEU A 268 6.10 11.98 12.70
N LEU A 269 4.77 11.90 12.60
CA LEU A 269 3.93 12.58 13.57
C LEU A 269 3.44 11.50 14.56
N PRO A 270 3.86 11.55 15.84
CA PRO A 270 3.15 10.82 16.86
C PRO A 270 1.75 11.41 16.97
N ILE A 271 0.74 10.56 16.83
CA ILE A 271 -0.59 10.82 17.41
C ILE A 271 -0.54 10.24 18.81
#